data_AF-K8PBD3-F1
#
_entry.id   AF-K8PBD3-F1
#
_cell.length_a   1.000
_cell.length_b   1.000
_cell.length_c   1.000
_cell.angle_alpha   90.00
_cell.angle_beta   90.00
_cell.angle_gamma   90.00
#
_symmetry.space_group_name_H-M   'P 1'
#
loop_
_entity.id
_entity.type
_entity.pdbx_description
1 polymer ?
#
loop_
_entity_poly.entity_id
_entity_poly.type
_entity_poly.pdbx_seq_one_letter_code
_entity_poly.pdbx_strand_id
1 'polypeptide(L)'
;MVGLTQKALARVLELKHARDDAVVLVDSTVARISELRRLLPHNRPDAASIEFEISRLQGHLMDHKQHADALVQLLAQVGAFQETLKHDVVDAKHVRVRLDRGETILSAIADARKRIADIDAELRKVRHASPTREEQKAACDAWLDNLPRDARPRINASNHGKFSVAFSDPASYTTKLPIAAILNFVIPDQFRESLHAEIDRQPEPALVMSAEDKAKAIAELRAELLAQERREVELQRMAEREGQRIVYRPFVSAFALLGLELKDKDVAKAA
;
A
#
# COMPACT_ATOMS: atom_id res chain seq x y z
N MET A 1 2.60 -0.30 27.00
CA MET A 1 2.22 0.54 25.85
C MET A 1 3.43 0.65 24.97
N VAL A 2 3.33 0.18 23.74
CA VAL A 2 4.37 0.38 22.73
C VAL A 2 4.38 1.85 22.38
N GLY A 3 5.53 2.51 22.53
CA GLY A 3 5.67 3.94 22.30
C GLY A 3 6.66 4.23 21.19
N LEU A 4 6.51 5.38 20.54
CA LEU A 4 7.53 5.90 19.64
C LEU A 4 8.81 6.24 20.41
N THR A 5 9.95 6.15 19.73
CA THR A 5 11.23 6.61 20.28
C THR A 5 11.23 8.13 20.47
N GLN A 6 12.11 8.65 21.32
CA GLN A 6 12.23 10.10 21.54
C GLN A 6 12.54 10.85 20.23
N LYS A 7 13.37 10.28 19.35
CA LYS A 7 13.68 10.90 18.05
C LYS A 7 12.47 10.91 17.12
N ALA A 8 11.70 9.82 17.09
CA ALA A 8 10.46 9.78 16.32
C ALA A 8 9.44 10.79 16.85
N LEU A 9 9.29 10.93 18.18
CA LEU A 9 8.43 11.95 18.79
C LEU A 9 8.87 13.38 18.42
N ALA A 10 10.18 13.66 18.48
CA ALA A 10 10.73 14.93 18.03
C ALA A 10 10.40 15.19 16.56
N ARG A 11 10.51 14.16 15.70
CA ARG A 11 10.15 14.28 14.28
C ARG A 11 8.66 14.56 14.07
N VAL A 12 7.77 13.94 14.85
CA VAL A 12 6.33 14.25 14.80
C VAL A 12 6.08 15.71 15.17
N LEU A 13 6.79 16.23 16.18
CA LEU A 13 6.67 17.63 16.57
C LEU A 13 7.17 18.58 15.46
N GLU A 14 8.31 18.27 14.83
CA GLU A 14 8.81 19.01 13.67
C GLU A 14 7.78 19.07 12.53
N LEU A 15 7.15 17.94 12.20
CA LEU A 15 6.11 17.89 11.17
C LEU A 15 4.87 18.72 11.54
N LYS A 16 4.50 18.77 12.83
CA LYS A 16 3.39 19.62 13.32
C LYS A 16 3.71 21.10 13.17
N HIS A 17 4.93 21.50 13.50
CA HIS A 17 5.40 22.89 13.32
C HIS A 17 5.45 23.26 11.84
N ALA A 18 6.05 22.40 10.99
CA ALA A 18 6.07 22.62 9.54
C ALA A 18 4.65 22.78 8.97
N ARG A 19 3.68 22.01 9.48
CA ARG A 19 2.27 22.14 9.09
C ARG A 19 1.66 23.46 9.54
N ASP A 20 1.94 23.94 10.75
CA ASP A 20 1.47 25.26 11.21
C ASP A 20 2.05 26.38 10.34
N ASP A 21 3.35 26.33 10.08
CA ASP A 21 4.04 27.30 9.24
C ASP A 21 3.46 27.31 7.82
N ALA A 22 3.18 26.14 7.25
CA ALA A 22 2.56 26.02 5.94
C ALA A 22 1.15 26.64 5.90
N VAL A 23 0.34 26.45 6.95
CA VAL A 23 -0.99 27.08 7.06
C VAL A 23 -0.88 28.60 7.16
N VAL A 24 0.05 29.12 7.98
CA VAL A 24 0.30 30.57 8.10
C VAL A 24 0.71 31.18 6.74
N LEU A 25 1.50 30.45 5.94
CA LEU A 25 1.88 30.88 4.59
C LEU A 25 0.69 30.93 3.62
N VAL A 26 -0.22 29.94 3.70
CA VAL A 26 -1.48 29.96 2.95
C VAL A 26 -2.30 31.19 3.34
N ASP A 27 -2.53 31.41 4.64
CA ASP A 27 -3.37 32.50 5.14
C ASP A 27 -2.80 33.88 4.79
N SER A 28 -1.50 34.08 4.97
CA SER A 28 -0.83 35.33 4.60
C SER A 28 -0.87 35.61 3.10
N THR A 29 -0.73 34.58 2.26
CA THR A 29 -0.86 34.71 0.78
C THR A 29 -2.29 35.10 0.41
N VAL A 30 -3.30 34.47 1.01
CA VAL A 30 -4.72 34.80 0.79
C VAL A 30 -5.05 36.22 1.25
N ALA A 31 -4.55 36.63 2.41
CA ALA A 31 -4.73 37.98 2.93
C ALA A 31 -4.11 39.01 1.97
N ARG A 32 -2.89 38.77 1.47
CA ARG A 32 -2.21 39.67 0.53
C ARG A 32 -2.94 39.78 -0.81
N ILE A 33 -3.41 38.67 -1.37
CA ILE A 33 -4.24 38.68 -2.59
C ILE A 33 -5.51 39.52 -2.36
N SER A 34 -6.16 39.37 -1.20
CA SER A 34 -7.39 40.10 -0.88
C SER A 34 -7.15 41.60 -0.72
N GLU A 35 -6.04 41.99 -0.10
CA GLU A 35 -5.59 43.37 0.02
C GLU A 35 -5.35 44.00 -1.37
N LEU A 36 -4.60 43.33 -2.24
CA LEU A 36 -4.33 43.79 -3.60
C LEU A 36 -5.61 43.95 -4.42
N ARG A 37 -6.56 43.00 -4.30
CA ARG A 37 -7.88 43.11 -4.93
C ARG A 37 -8.68 44.31 -4.44
N ARG A 38 -8.55 44.68 -3.17
CA ARG A 38 -9.20 45.88 -2.61
C ARG A 38 -8.57 47.18 -3.10
N LEU A 39 -7.28 47.16 -3.45
CA LEU A 39 -6.56 48.33 -3.97
C LEU A 39 -6.84 48.61 -5.46
N LEU A 40 -7.22 47.59 -6.24
CA LEU A 40 -7.49 47.70 -7.68
C LEU A 40 -8.44 48.84 -8.08
N PRO A 41 -9.62 49.02 -7.46
CA PRO A 41 -10.56 50.09 -7.84
C PRO A 41 -10.00 51.50 -7.66
N HIS A 42 -9.02 51.67 -6.75
CA HIS A 42 -8.50 52.95 -6.32
C HIS A 42 -7.15 53.31 -6.97
N ASN A 43 -6.44 52.36 -7.58
CA ASN A 43 -5.09 52.53 -8.12
C ASN A 43 -5.03 52.21 -9.62
N ARG A 44 -5.82 52.91 -10.44
CA ARG A 44 -5.89 52.69 -11.89
C ARG A 44 -4.54 52.74 -12.63
N PRO A 45 -3.60 53.67 -12.31
CA PRO A 45 -2.30 53.69 -12.98
C PRO A 45 -1.47 52.42 -12.77
N ASP A 46 -1.62 51.76 -11.62
CA ASP A 46 -0.84 50.58 -11.24
C ASP A 46 -1.61 49.26 -11.40
N ALA A 47 -2.81 49.30 -12.01
CA ALA A 47 -3.72 48.15 -12.07
C ALA A 47 -3.07 46.91 -12.69
N ALA A 48 -2.33 47.07 -13.81
CA ALA A 48 -1.66 45.96 -14.48
C ALA A 48 -0.58 45.30 -13.59
N SER A 49 0.17 46.09 -12.83
CA SER A 49 1.18 45.58 -11.88
C SER A 49 0.53 44.83 -10.72
N ILE A 50 -0.59 45.35 -10.21
CA ILE A 50 -1.36 44.69 -9.14
C ILE A 50 -1.97 43.37 -9.64
N GLU A 51 -2.53 43.34 -10.85
CA GLU A 51 -3.07 42.12 -11.47
C GLU A 51 -1.99 41.06 -11.69
N PHE A 52 -0.81 41.47 -12.17
CA PHE A 52 0.33 40.57 -12.33
C PHE A 52 0.76 39.96 -10.98
N GLU A 53 0.85 40.78 -9.93
CA GLU A 53 1.22 40.30 -8.59
C GLU A 53 0.15 39.35 -8.01
N ILE A 54 -1.14 39.64 -8.21
CA ILE A 54 -2.22 38.72 -7.84
C ILE A 54 -2.05 37.38 -8.56
N SER A 55 -1.78 37.39 -9.88
CA SER A 55 -1.57 36.18 -10.66
C SER A 55 -0.37 35.37 -10.16
N ARG A 56 0.75 36.03 -9.86
CA ARG A 56 1.94 35.41 -9.26
C ARG A 56 1.63 34.76 -7.91
N LEU A 57 0.95 35.48 -7.01
CA LEU A 57 0.57 34.97 -5.69
C LEU A 57 -0.46 33.84 -5.78
N GLN A 58 -1.35 33.85 -6.77
CA GLN A 58 -2.27 32.74 -7.02
C GLN A 58 -1.54 31.46 -7.41
N GLY A 59 -0.47 31.56 -8.20
CA GLY A 59 0.43 30.44 -8.49
C GLY A 59 1.03 29.87 -7.21
N HIS A 60 1.67 30.71 -6.40
CA HIS A 60 2.25 30.28 -5.12
C HIS A 60 1.24 29.75 -4.11
N LEU A 61 0.01 30.27 -4.11
CA LEU A 61 -1.05 29.81 -3.23
C LEU A 61 -1.38 28.33 -3.48
N MET A 62 -1.38 27.90 -4.74
CA MET A 62 -1.61 26.49 -5.07
C MET A 62 -0.52 25.61 -4.48
N ASP A 63 0.75 25.99 -4.64
CA ASP A 63 1.90 25.26 -4.10
C ASP A 63 1.87 25.21 -2.56
N HIS A 64 1.58 26.34 -1.91
CA HIS A 64 1.45 26.42 -0.45
C HIS A 64 0.32 25.52 0.07
N LYS A 65 -0.83 25.50 -0.60
CA LYS A 65 -1.95 24.62 -0.23
C LYS A 65 -1.60 23.16 -0.39
N GLN A 66 -1.02 22.77 -1.52
CA GLN A 66 -0.59 21.38 -1.75
C GLN A 66 0.41 20.93 -0.70
N HIS A 67 1.34 21.80 -0.31
CA HIS A 67 2.30 21.49 0.77
C HIS A 67 1.62 21.33 2.13
N ALA A 68 0.72 22.25 2.50
CA ALA A 68 -0.04 22.18 3.75
C ALA A 68 -0.91 20.90 3.81
N ASP A 69 -1.64 20.59 2.74
CA ASP A 69 -2.49 19.41 2.64
C ASP A 69 -1.67 18.12 2.75
N ALA A 70 -0.50 18.05 2.08
CA ALA A 70 0.39 16.91 2.19
C ALA A 70 0.85 16.69 3.64
N LEU A 71 1.23 17.76 4.36
CA LEU A 71 1.64 17.65 5.76
C LEU A 71 0.49 17.22 6.69
N VAL A 72 -0.74 17.69 6.44
CA VAL A 72 -1.94 17.25 7.17
C VAL A 72 -2.17 15.75 6.97
N GLN A 73 -2.09 15.27 5.72
CA GLN A 73 -2.25 13.86 5.40
C GLN A 73 -1.16 13.00 6.06
N LEU A 74 0.10 13.46 6.04
CA LEU A 74 1.20 12.76 6.71
C LEU A 74 0.97 12.65 8.22
N LEU A 75 0.55 13.73 8.88
CA LEU A 75 0.27 13.71 10.32
C LEU A 75 -0.89 12.77 10.66
N ALA A 76 -1.94 12.73 9.82
CA ALA A 76 -3.04 11.78 9.98
C ALA A 76 -2.55 10.33 9.82
N GLN A 77 -1.72 10.05 8.82
CA GLN A 77 -1.12 8.74 8.61
C GLN A 77 -0.23 8.31 9.78
N VAL A 78 0.57 9.23 10.32
CA VAL A 78 1.41 8.98 11.51
C VAL A 78 0.55 8.70 12.74
N GLY A 79 -0.57 9.42 12.91
CA GLY A 79 -1.54 9.16 13.98
C GLY A 79 -2.14 7.75 13.88
N ALA A 80 -2.65 7.38 12.71
CA ALA A 80 -3.20 6.04 12.46
C ALA A 80 -2.13 4.94 12.65
N PHE A 81 -0.88 5.20 12.25
CA PHE A 81 0.24 4.29 12.50
C PHE A 81 0.49 4.10 14.00
N GLN A 82 0.47 5.16 14.80
CA GLN A 82 0.64 5.06 16.26
C GLN A 82 -0.48 4.24 16.91
N GLU A 83 -1.73 4.43 16.48
CA GLU A 83 -2.88 3.68 16.99
C GLU A 83 -2.83 2.19 16.64
N THR A 84 -2.24 1.86 15.49
CA THR A 84 -2.16 0.47 14.99
C THR A 84 -0.86 -0.23 15.36
N LEU A 85 0.08 0.45 16.03
CA LEU A 85 1.39 -0.09 16.37
C LEU A 85 1.30 -1.15 17.47
N LYS A 86 1.49 -2.43 17.07
CA LYS A 86 1.44 -3.58 17.98
C LYS A 86 2.80 -4.03 18.50
N HIS A 87 3.89 -3.56 17.90
CA HIS A 87 5.24 -4.09 18.11
C HIS A 87 6.22 -2.99 18.47
N ASP A 88 7.16 -3.29 19.37
CA ASP A 88 8.23 -2.38 19.75
C ASP A 88 9.02 -1.93 18.51
N VAL A 89 9.27 -0.63 18.44
CA VAL A 89 10.07 0.03 17.40
C VAL A 89 11.34 0.61 18.01
N VAL A 90 12.40 0.61 17.22
CA VAL A 90 13.67 1.25 17.54
C VAL A 90 14.06 2.23 16.43
N ASP A 91 14.99 3.12 16.73
CA ASP A 91 15.53 4.04 15.72
C ASP A 91 16.27 3.22 14.65
N ALA A 92 15.86 3.39 13.40
CA ALA A 92 16.58 2.83 12.26
C ALA A 92 17.96 3.49 12.11
N LYS A 93 18.89 2.75 11.51
CA LYS A 93 20.19 3.32 11.12
C LYS A 93 19.98 4.49 10.16
N HIS A 94 20.61 5.62 10.47
CA HIS A 94 20.54 6.81 9.63
C HIS A 94 21.14 6.54 8.24
N VAL A 95 20.36 6.86 7.21
CA VAL A 95 20.76 6.70 5.81
C VAL A 95 21.57 7.92 5.39
N ARG A 96 22.86 7.73 5.13
CA ARG A 96 23.72 8.80 4.59
C ARG A 96 23.53 8.87 3.09
N VAL A 97 22.82 9.88 2.62
CA VAL A 97 22.67 10.14 1.18
C VAL A 97 23.80 11.05 0.71
N ARG A 98 24.43 10.68 -0.41
CA ARG A 98 25.39 11.52 -1.13
C ARG A 98 24.84 11.76 -2.52
N LEU A 99 24.92 13.00 -2.98
CA LEU A 99 24.57 13.37 -4.35
C LEU A 99 25.72 13.05 -5.28
N ASP A 100 25.41 12.57 -6.47
CA ASP A 100 26.40 12.34 -7.51
C ASP A 100 26.87 13.66 -8.14
N ARG A 101 28.00 13.62 -8.86
CA ARG A 101 28.60 14.83 -9.44
C ARG A 101 27.65 15.45 -10.48
N GLY A 102 27.13 16.64 -10.17
CA GLY A 102 26.21 17.37 -11.05
C GLY A 102 24.73 17.02 -10.85
N GLU A 103 24.42 16.12 -9.91
CA GLU A 103 23.05 15.79 -9.53
C GLU A 103 22.48 16.88 -8.60
N THR A 104 21.25 17.32 -8.85
CA THR A 104 20.52 18.24 -7.96
C THR A 104 19.70 17.44 -6.95
N ILE A 105 19.36 18.02 -5.80
CA ILE A 105 18.47 17.35 -4.83
C ILE A 105 17.12 17.00 -5.46
N LEU A 106 16.59 17.88 -6.32
CA LEU A 106 15.33 17.65 -7.02
C LEU A 106 15.41 16.47 -8.00
N SER A 107 16.50 16.35 -8.76
CA SER A 107 16.70 15.20 -9.66
C SER A 107 16.86 13.89 -8.87
N ALA A 108 17.63 13.91 -7.78
CA ALA A 108 17.80 12.75 -6.91
C ALA A 108 16.47 12.26 -6.30
N ILE A 109 15.58 13.20 -5.91
CA ILE A 109 14.24 12.87 -5.39
C ILE A 109 13.35 12.33 -6.50
N ALA A 110 13.40 12.91 -7.71
CA ALA A 110 12.65 12.42 -8.85
C ALA A 110 13.05 10.97 -9.20
N ASP A 111 14.35 10.67 -9.18
CA ASP A 111 14.88 9.33 -9.43
C ASP A 111 14.47 8.34 -8.32
N ALA A 112 14.55 8.75 -7.05
CA ALA A 112 14.07 7.93 -5.92
C ALA A 112 12.57 7.61 -6.06
N ARG A 113 11.74 8.61 -6.42
CA ARG A 113 10.30 8.43 -6.65
C ARG A 113 10.00 7.51 -7.82
N LYS A 114 10.76 7.63 -8.92
CA LYS A 114 10.65 6.73 -10.06
C LYS A 114 10.96 5.29 -9.63
N ARG A 115 12.06 5.07 -8.90
CA ARG A 115 12.42 3.73 -8.40
C ARG A 115 11.36 3.16 -7.47
N ILE A 116 10.79 3.97 -6.58
CA ILE A 116 9.66 3.57 -5.72
C ILE A 116 8.47 3.10 -6.58
N ALA A 117 8.09 3.87 -7.60
CA ALA A 117 6.98 3.51 -8.48
C ALA A 117 7.25 2.22 -9.28
N ASP A 118 8.49 2.01 -9.72
CA ASP A 118 8.92 0.78 -10.40
C ASP A 118 8.81 -0.43 -9.45
N ILE A 119 9.28 -0.31 -8.20
CA ILE A 119 9.16 -1.36 -7.18
C ILE A 119 7.69 -1.68 -6.87
N ASP A 120 6.82 -0.67 -6.77
CA ASP A 120 5.38 -0.88 -6.57
C ASP A 120 4.71 -1.59 -7.76
N ALA A 121 5.18 -1.33 -8.99
CA ALA A 121 4.73 -2.06 -10.17
C ALA A 121 5.20 -3.52 -10.13
N GLU A 122 6.45 -3.78 -9.74
CA GLU A 122 6.99 -5.13 -9.56
C GLU A 122 6.27 -5.90 -8.45
N LEU A 123 6.01 -5.26 -7.29
CA LEU A 123 5.23 -5.84 -6.20
C LEU A 123 3.84 -6.29 -6.66
N ARG A 124 3.16 -5.46 -7.48
CA ARG A 124 1.87 -5.85 -8.06
C ARG A 124 2.01 -7.06 -8.98
N LYS A 125 3.02 -7.09 -9.86
CA LYS A 125 3.29 -8.25 -10.73
C LYS A 125 3.52 -9.53 -9.92
N VAL A 126 4.38 -9.48 -8.91
CA VAL A 126 4.69 -10.64 -8.05
C VAL A 126 3.45 -11.09 -7.26
N ARG A 127 2.65 -10.16 -6.71
CA ARG A 127 1.39 -10.50 -6.02
C ARG A 127 0.39 -11.22 -6.93
N HIS A 128 0.36 -10.87 -8.21
CA HIS A 128 -0.48 -11.51 -9.21
C HIS A 128 0.17 -12.72 -9.90
N ALA A 129 1.39 -13.11 -9.53
CA ALA A 129 2.03 -14.33 -10.02
C ALA A 129 1.16 -15.55 -9.67
N SER A 130 0.96 -16.41 -10.66
CA SER A 130 0.22 -17.66 -10.50
C SER A 130 1.04 -18.67 -9.69
N PRO A 131 0.40 -19.50 -8.85
CA PRO A 131 1.07 -20.62 -8.20
C PRO A 131 1.60 -21.61 -9.25
N THR A 132 2.58 -22.41 -8.87
CA THR A 132 3.12 -23.48 -9.73
C THR A 132 2.05 -24.52 -10.05
N ARG A 133 2.22 -25.28 -11.15
CA ARG A 133 1.28 -26.37 -11.48
C ARG A 133 1.16 -27.41 -10.37
N GLU A 134 2.27 -27.71 -9.70
CA GLU A 134 2.29 -28.64 -8.57
C GLU A 134 1.46 -28.10 -7.39
N GLU A 135 1.62 -26.82 -7.04
CA GLU A 135 0.80 -26.19 -5.99
C GLU A 135 -0.67 -26.07 -6.40
N GLN A 136 -0.98 -25.84 -7.68
CA GLN A 136 -2.36 -25.83 -8.18
C GLN A 136 -3.00 -27.20 -8.01
N LYS A 137 -2.27 -28.28 -8.35
CA LYS A 137 -2.72 -29.66 -8.13
C LYS A 137 -2.88 -29.97 -6.64
N ALA A 138 -1.91 -29.59 -5.80
CA ALA A 138 -1.98 -29.76 -4.36
C ALA A 138 -3.15 -28.97 -3.73
N ALA A 139 -3.44 -27.76 -4.19
CA ALA A 139 -4.58 -26.96 -3.76
C ALA A 139 -5.91 -27.57 -4.23
N CYS A 140 -5.94 -28.11 -5.46
CA CYS A 140 -7.07 -28.90 -5.97
C CYS A 140 -7.30 -30.13 -5.09
N ASP A 141 -6.24 -30.85 -4.73
CA ASP A 141 -6.31 -32.03 -3.88
C ASP A 141 -6.82 -31.69 -2.48
N ALA A 142 -6.27 -30.65 -1.85
CA ALA A 142 -6.74 -30.17 -0.55
C ALA A 142 -8.21 -29.72 -0.61
N TRP A 143 -8.65 -29.13 -1.71
CA TRP A 143 -10.05 -28.77 -1.91
C TRP A 143 -10.96 -30.00 -2.07
N LEU A 144 -10.54 -31.01 -2.84
CA LEU A 144 -11.22 -32.30 -2.97
C LEU A 144 -11.31 -33.05 -1.63
N ASP A 145 -10.28 -32.97 -0.80
CA ASP A 145 -10.26 -33.62 0.51
C ASP A 145 -11.14 -32.89 1.54
N ASN A 146 -11.33 -31.58 1.37
CA ASN A 146 -12.20 -30.73 2.18
C ASN A 146 -13.63 -30.61 1.65
N LEU A 147 -13.92 -31.10 0.43
CA LEU A 147 -15.29 -31.14 -0.10
C LEU A 147 -16.15 -31.93 0.91
N PRO A 148 -17.30 -31.37 1.33
CA PRO A 148 -18.02 -31.86 2.49
C PRO A 148 -18.26 -33.37 2.40
N ARG A 149 -17.80 -34.08 3.42
CA ARG A 149 -18.16 -35.48 3.67
C ARG A 149 -19.69 -35.67 3.75
N ASP A 150 -20.44 -34.59 3.91
CA ASP A 150 -21.90 -34.52 3.94
C ASP A 150 -22.58 -34.59 2.56
N ALA A 151 -21.82 -34.56 1.46
CA ALA A 151 -22.36 -34.91 0.14
C ALA A 151 -22.63 -36.41 -0.03
N ARG A 152 -22.50 -37.21 1.05
CA ARG A 152 -22.95 -38.59 1.08
C ARG A 152 -24.45 -38.63 0.74
N PRO A 153 -24.87 -39.51 -0.18
CA PRO A 153 -26.28 -39.69 -0.47
C PRO A 153 -27.02 -40.14 0.80
N ARG A 154 -28.11 -39.45 1.12
CA ARG A 154 -29.06 -39.91 2.13
C ARG A 154 -29.96 -40.93 1.47
N ILE A 155 -29.80 -42.18 1.88
CA ILE A 155 -30.66 -43.29 1.47
C ILE A 155 -31.82 -43.38 2.46
N ASN A 156 -33.04 -43.13 2.00
CA ASN A 156 -34.26 -43.32 2.77
C ASN A 156 -34.96 -44.58 2.26
N ALA A 157 -34.90 -45.65 3.06
CA ALA A 157 -35.65 -46.87 2.84
C ALA A 157 -36.75 -46.94 3.92
N SER A 158 -37.94 -46.46 3.60
CA SER A 158 -39.06 -46.43 4.55
C SER A 158 -39.74 -47.80 4.66
N ASN A 159 -40.29 -48.11 5.85
CA ASN A 159 -41.06 -49.34 6.10
C ASN A 159 -42.31 -49.50 5.20
N HIS A 160 -42.69 -48.47 4.44
CA HIS A 160 -43.81 -48.47 3.49
C HIS A 160 -43.39 -48.77 2.04
N GLY A 161 -42.19 -49.33 1.83
CA GLY A 161 -41.73 -49.78 0.51
C GLY A 161 -41.26 -48.68 -0.43
N LYS A 162 -41.11 -47.44 0.06
CA LYS A 162 -40.51 -46.34 -0.73
C LYS A 162 -39.00 -46.28 -0.47
N PHE A 163 -38.22 -46.45 -1.53
CA PHE A 163 -36.79 -46.21 -1.59
C PHE A 163 -36.52 -44.88 -2.27
N SER A 164 -35.77 -43.99 -1.64
CA SER A 164 -35.29 -42.75 -2.26
C SER A 164 -33.85 -42.45 -1.87
N VAL A 165 -33.13 -41.82 -2.79
CA VAL A 165 -31.77 -41.33 -2.58
C VAL A 165 -31.77 -39.83 -2.80
N ALA A 166 -31.33 -39.07 -1.81
CA ALA A 166 -31.25 -37.61 -1.89
C ALA A 166 -29.85 -37.13 -1.56
N PHE A 167 -29.30 -36.26 -2.40
CA PHE A 167 -28.09 -35.50 -2.11
C PHE A 167 -28.53 -34.15 -1.58
N SER A 168 -28.41 -33.95 -0.27
CA SER A 168 -28.76 -32.69 0.38
C SER A 168 -27.64 -32.28 1.32
N ASP A 169 -27.13 -31.06 1.17
CA ASP A 169 -26.26 -30.47 2.18
C ASP A 169 -27.14 -30.01 3.36
N PRO A 170 -27.01 -30.60 4.56
CA PRO A 170 -27.80 -30.20 5.72
C PRO A 170 -27.60 -28.74 6.15
N ALA A 171 -26.49 -28.11 5.76
CA ALA A 171 -26.18 -26.72 6.11
C ALA A 171 -26.55 -25.71 5.01
N SER A 172 -26.94 -26.17 3.81
CA SER A 172 -27.21 -25.29 2.68
C SER A 172 -28.70 -25.00 2.51
N TYR A 173 -29.05 -23.71 2.60
CA TYR A 173 -30.35 -23.20 2.17
C TYR A 173 -30.47 -23.06 0.64
N THR A 174 -29.46 -23.51 -0.11
CA THR A 174 -29.44 -23.37 -1.56
C THR A 174 -30.02 -24.62 -2.23
N THR A 175 -30.86 -24.43 -3.25
CA THR A 175 -31.45 -25.52 -4.06
C THR A 175 -30.46 -26.12 -5.07
N LYS A 176 -29.20 -25.68 -5.08
CA LYS A 176 -28.20 -26.15 -6.03
C LYS A 176 -27.55 -27.43 -5.50
N LEU A 177 -27.64 -28.50 -6.29
CA LEU A 177 -26.94 -29.75 -6.00
C LEU A 177 -25.42 -29.50 -6.02
N PRO A 178 -24.67 -29.97 -5.01
CA PRO A 178 -23.22 -29.81 -4.98
C PRO A 178 -22.54 -30.82 -5.91
N ILE A 179 -22.66 -30.62 -7.23
CA ILE A 179 -22.22 -31.57 -8.27
C ILE A 179 -20.77 -32.03 -8.07
N ALA A 180 -19.85 -31.11 -7.75
CA ALA A 180 -18.46 -31.47 -7.51
C ALA A 180 -18.30 -32.43 -6.32
N ALA A 181 -19.11 -32.26 -5.27
CA ALA A 181 -19.08 -33.14 -4.11
C ALA A 181 -19.68 -34.51 -4.42
N ILE A 182 -20.73 -34.56 -5.26
CA ILE A 182 -21.30 -35.80 -5.78
C ILE A 182 -20.27 -36.54 -6.64
N LEU A 183 -19.60 -35.86 -7.59
CA LEU A 183 -18.57 -36.46 -8.44
C LEU A 183 -17.39 -36.97 -7.61
N ASN A 184 -16.91 -36.18 -6.65
CA ASN A 184 -15.86 -36.59 -5.73
C ASN A 184 -16.27 -37.79 -4.87
N PHE A 185 -17.56 -37.95 -4.55
CA PHE A 185 -18.07 -39.12 -3.81
C PHE A 185 -18.17 -40.37 -4.70
N VAL A 186 -18.67 -40.24 -5.94
CA VAL A 186 -18.97 -41.39 -6.81
C VAL A 186 -17.72 -41.89 -7.55
N ILE A 187 -16.86 -40.99 -8.01
CA ILE A 187 -15.66 -41.28 -8.81
C ILE A 187 -14.46 -40.41 -8.37
N PRO A 188 -14.00 -40.51 -7.11
CA PRO A 188 -12.96 -39.64 -6.55
C PRO A 188 -11.68 -39.60 -7.42
N ASP A 189 -11.16 -40.77 -7.80
CA ASP A 189 -9.87 -40.87 -8.52
C ASP A 189 -9.99 -40.30 -9.94
N GLN A 190 -11.03 -40.68 -10.69
CA GLN A 190 -11.25 -40.19 -12.06
C GLN A 190 -11.55 -38.68 -12.08
N PHE A 191 -12.29 -38.18 -11.09
CA PHE A 191 -12.58 -36.76 -10.98
C PHE A 191 -11.32 -35.95 -10.67
N ARG A 192 -10.49 -36.43 -9.74
CA ARG A 192 -9.17 -35.84 -9.42
C ARG A 192 -8.25 -35.83 -10.64
N GLU A 193 -8.11 -36.96 -11.32
CA GLU A 193 -7.28 -37.09 -12.53
C GLU A 193 -7.76 -36.14 -13.64
N SER A 194 -9.08 -36.03 -13.83
CA SER A 194 -9.67 -35.11 -14.81
C SER A 194 -9.36 -33.65 -14.50
N LEU A 195 -9.42 -33.23 -13.23
CA LEU A 195 -9.08 -31.87 -12.81
C LEU A 195 -7.57 -31.59 -12.97
N HIS A 196 -6.71 -32.55 -12.62
CA HIS A 196 -5.26 -32.43 -12.83
C HIS A 196 -4.92 -32.30 -14.32
N ALA A 197 -5.57 -33.10 -15.18
CA ALA A 197 -5.41 -33.01 -16.63
C ALA A 197 -5.87 -31.66 -17.18
N GLU A 198 -6.93 -31.08 -16.61
CA GLU A 198 -7.39 -29.74 -17.00
C GLU A 198 -6.40 -28.66 -16.57
N ILE A 199 -5.84 -28.74 -15.35
CA ILE A 199 -4.75 -27.86 -14.90
C ILE A 199 -3.55 -27.94 -15.84
N ASP A 200 -3.17 -29.14 -16.29
CA ASP A 200 -2.04 -29.33 -17.20
C ASP A 200 -2.27 -28.75 -18.62
N ARG A 201 -3.53 -28.69 -19.05
CA ARG A 201 -3.94 -28.11 -20.35
C ARG A 201 -4.01 -26.59 -20.34
N GLN A 202 -4.09 -25.96 -19.18
CA GLN A 202 -4.13 -24.50 -19.11
C GLN A 202 -2.84 -23.89 -19.67
N PRO A 203 -2.95 -22.78 -20.43
CA PRO A 203 -1.77 -22.08 -20.95
C PRO A 203 -0.91 -21.60 -19.79
N GLU A 204 0.41 -21.72 -19.94
CA GLU A 204 1.35 -21.27 -18.91
C GLU A 204 1.23 -19.75 -18.70
N PRO A 205 0.94 -19.28 -17.48
CA PRO A 205 0.88 -17.86 -17.17
C PRO A 205 2.22 -17.18 -17.42
N ALA A 206 2.20 -15.88 -17.73
CA ALA A 206 3.42 -15.11 -17.99
C ALA A 206 4.39 -15.05 -16.79
N LEU A 207 3.88 -15.23 -15.57
CA LEU A 207 4.68 -15.29 -14.34
C LEU A 207 4.12 -16.36 -13.42
N VAL A 208 4.92 -17.40 -13.20
CA VAL A 208 4.64 -18.50 -12.28
C VAL A 208 5.69 -18.47 -11.18
N MET A 209 5.25 -18.54 -9.92
CA MET A 209 6.14 -18.55 -8.76
C MET A 209 5.59 -19.49 -7.70
N SER A 210 6.49 -20.18 -7.00
CA SER A 210 6.10 -20.91 -5.79
C SER A 210 5.62 -19.94 -4.70
N ALA A 211 4.82 -20.42 -3.75
CA ALA A 211 4.38 -19.62 -2.61
C ALA A 211 5.56 -19.11 -1.78
N GLU A 212 6.61 -19.91 -1.63
CA GLU A 212 7.83 -19.56 -0.91
C GLU A 212 8.62 -18.47 -1.66
N ASP A 213 8.88 -18.66 -2.95
CA ASP A 213 9.60 -17.68 -3.77
C ASP A 213 8.83 -16.36 -3.87
N LYS A 214 7.49 -16.44 -3.99
CA LYS A 214 6.62 -15.27 -4.01
C LYS A 214 6.69 -14.51 -2.69
N ALA A 215 6.64 -15.19 -1.55
CA ALA A 215 6.76 -14.57 -0.24
C ALA A 215 8.14 -13.91 -0.06
N LYS A 216 9.21 -14.61 -0.46
CA LYS A 216 10.58 -14.09 -0.42
C LYS A 216 10.75 -12.86 -1.30
N ALA A 217 10.31 -12.91 -2.56
CA ALA A 217 10.38 -11.79 -3.48
C ALA A 217 9.58 -10.58 -2.98
N ILE A 218 8.39 -10.79 -2.40
CA ILE A 218 7.61 -9.70 -1.79
C ILE A 218 8.37 -9.08 -0.61
N ALA A 219 9.00 -9.89 0.25
CA ALA A 219 9.77 -9.39 1.39
C ALA A 219 11.00 -8.58 0.93
N GLU A 220 11.73 -9.07 -0.07
CA GLU A 220 12.89 -8.37 -0.65
C GLU A 220 12.48 -7.04 -1.29
N LEU A 221 11.42 -7.03 -2.10
CA LEU A 221 10.90 -5.81 -2.73
C LEU A 221 10.36 -4.81 -1.70
N ARG A 222 9.72 -5.26 -0.61
CA ARG A 222 9.29 -4.39 0.49
C ARG A 222 10.47 -3.78 1.24
N ALA A 223 11.54 -4.54 1.46
CA ALA A 223 12.75 -4.04 2.08
C ALA A 223 13.44 -2.99 1.19
N GLU A 224 13.49 -3.22 -0.13
CA GLU A 224 14.00 -2.25 -1.09
C GLU A 224 13.13 -0.99 -1.14
N LEU A 225 11.80 -1.15 -1.17
CA LEU A 225 10.85 -0.03 -1.12
C LEU A 225 11.11 0.85 0.10
N LEU A 226 11.18 0.26 1.29
CA LEU A 226 11.45 0.99 2.53
C LEU A 226 12.82 1.70 2.49
N ALA A 227 13.84 1.08 1.89
CA ALA A 227 15.15 1.69 1.73
C ALA A 227 15.11 2.92 0.82
N GLN A 228 14.39 2.84 -0.31
CA GLN A 228 14.21 3.98 -1.23
C GLN A 228 13.37 5.09 -0.60
N GLU A 229 12.33 4.75 0.16
CA GLU A 229 11.54 5.75 0.89
C GLU A 229 12.38 6.47 1.95
N ARG A 230 13.24 5.75 2.68
CA ARG A 230 14.19 6.38 3.62
C ARG A 230 15.17 7.31 2.89
N ARG A 231 15.64 6.92 1.71
CA ARG A 231 16.49 7.77 0.85
C ARG A 231 15.73 9.03 0.42
N GLU A 232 14.47 8.92 -0.02
CA GLU A 232 13.63 10.07 -0.40
C GLU A 232 13.46 11.04 0.78
N VAL A 233 13.13 10.53 1.97
CA VAL A 233 12.93 11.34 3.18
C VAL A 233 14.22 12.07 3.58
N GLU A 234 15.38 11.43 3.50
CA GLU A 234 16.65 12.09 3.80
C GLU A 234 17.01 13.16 2.77
N LEU A 235 16.73 12.93 1.47
CA LEU A 235 16.89 13.97 0.45
C LEU A 235 15.96 15.16 0.69
N GLN A 236 14.72 14.92 1.12
CA GLN A 236 13.79 16.00 1.49
C GLN A 236 14.30 16.79 2.70
N ARG A 237 14.86 16.12 3.71
CA ARG A 237 15.51 16.79 4.85
C ARG A 237 16.72 17.62 4.41
N MET A 238 17.51 17.14 3.45
CA MET A 238 18.60 17.91 2.87
C MET A 238 18.06 19.16 2.15
N ALA A 239 17.00 19.02 1.36
CA ALA A 239 16.34 20.15 0.69
C ALA A 239 15.82 21.20 1.68
N GLU A 240 15.14 20.76 2.75
CA GLU A 240 14.63 21.64 3.81
C GLU A 240 15.75 22.46 4.46
N ARG A 241 16.92 21.85 4.72
CA ARG A 241 18.11 22.54 5.25
C ARG A 241 18.68 23.58 4.29
N GLU A 242 18.53 23.36 2.98
CA GLU A 242 18.91 24.33 1.93
C GLU A 242 17.81 25.37 1.67
N GLY A 243 16.71 25.35 2.43
CA GLY A 243 15.58 26.26 2.25
C GLY A 243 14.68 25.92 1.05
N GLN A 244 14.87 24.76 0.43
CA GLN A 244 14.01 24.27 -0.64
C GLN A 244 12.80 23.55 -0.05
N ARG A 245 11.60 24.01 -0.41
CA ARG A 245 10.35 23.36 0.00
C ARG A 245 9.99 22.27 -0.99
N ILE A 246 10.02 21.03 -0.53
CA ILE A 246 9.63 19.88 -1.33
C ILE A 246 8.37 19.28 -0.72
N VAL A 247 7.35 19.09 -1.57
CA VAL A 247 6.11 18.44 -1.16
C VAL A 247 6.38 16.95 -0.97
N TYR A 248 6.04 16.42 0.20
CA TYR A 248 6.10 14.99 0.49
C TYR A 248 5.13 14.21 -0.39
N ARG A 249 5.50 12.98 -0.77
CA ARG A 249 4.60 12.08 -1.49
C ARG A 249 3.44 11.65 -0.57
N PRO A 250 2.19 11.58 -1.07
CA PRO A 250 1.12 10.96 -0.31
C PRO A 250 1.47 9.48 -0.04
N PHE A 251 1.16 8.99 1.16
CA PHE A 251 1.37 7.60 1.57
C PHE A 251 2.82 7.14 1.75
N VAL A 252 3.78 8.03 2.00
CA VAL A 252 5.14 7.62 2.44
C VAL A 252 5.04 6.74 3.69
N SER A 253 5.82 5.67 3.78
CA SER A 253 5.80 4.82 4.98
C SER A 253 6.13 5.61 6.24
N ALA A 254 5.32 5.43 7.30
CA ALA A 254 5.59 6.01 8.61
C ALA A 254 6.94 5.54 9.18
N PHE A 255 7.37 4.30 8.86
CA PHE A 255 8.70 3.80 9.23
C PHE A 255 9.82 4.59 8.56
N ALA A 256 9.67 4.95 7.27
CA ALA A 256 10.65 5.77 6.57
C ALA A 256 10.66 7.20 7.11
N LEU A 257 9.48 7.82 7.24
CA LEU A 257 9.31 9.20 7.67
C LEU A 257 9.86 9.46 9.09
N LEU A 258 9.59 8.54 10.01
CA LEU A 258 10.00 8.63 11.41
C LEU A 258 11.39 8.02 11.66
N GLY A 259 11.99 7.36 10.67
CA GLY A 259 13.28 6.69 10.83
C GLY A 259 13.23 5.55 11.83
N LEU A 260 12.22 4.68 11.72
CA LEU A 260 11.97 3.58 12.65
C LEU A 260 12.19 2.22 11.98
N GLU A 261 12.51 1.22 12.79
CA GLU A 261 12.51 -0.21 12.44
C GLU A 261 11.88 -1.04 13.56
N LEU A 262 11.33 -2.20 13.21
CA LEU A 262 10.80 -3.14 14.20
C LEU A 262 11.96 -3.75 15.00
N LYS A 263 11.80 -3.82 16.33
CA LYS A 263 12.83 -4.35 17.24
C LYS A 263 13.11 -5.83 16.96
N ASP A 264 12.05 -6.61 16.72
CA ASP A 264 12.17 -8.02 16.33
C ASP A 264 12.33 -8.19 14.83
N LYS A 265 13.48 -8.71 14.42
CA LYS A 265 13.83 -8.95 13.02
C LYS A 265 12.94 -9.99 12.35
N ASP A 266 12.40 -10.94 13.11
CA ASP A 266 11.52 -11.98 12.58
C ASP A 266 10.12 -11.44 12.27
N VAL A 267 9.64 -10.50 13.08
CA VAL A 267 8.41 -9.73 12.78
C VAL A 267 8.66 -8.76 11.63
N ALA A 268 9.85 -8.18 11.53
CA ALA A 268 10.24 -7.27 10.45
C ALA A 268 10.25 -7.90 9.06
N LYS A 269 10.51 -9.21 8.95
CA LYS A 269 10.42 -9.94 7.68
C LYS A 269 8.99 -10.27 7.27
N ALA A 270 8.07 -10.35 8.23
CA ALA A 270 6.67 -10.72 8.02
C ALA A 270 5.74 -9.51 7.77
N ALA A 271 6.12 -8.32 8.27
CA ALA A 271 5.42 -7.06 8.08
C ALA A 271 5.64 -6.47 6.67
#